data_AF-A0A0L6WVT0-F1
#
_entry.id   AF-A0A0L6WVT0-F1
#
_cell.length_a   1.000
_cell.length_b   1.000
_cell.length_c   1.000
_cell.angle_alpha   90.00
_cell.angle_beta   90.00
_cell.angle_gamma   90.00
#
_symmetry.space_group_name_H-M   'P 1'
#
loop_
_entity.id
_entity.type
_entity.pdbx_description
1 polymer ?
#
loop_
_entity_poly.entity_id
_entity_poly.type
_entity_poly.pdbx_seq_one_letter_code
_entity_poly.pdbx_strand_id
1 'polypeptide(L)'
;MHLRPQPDIEKLPFRELEELANAAEKYLIFNAMMVCKLCMKANASLWPMHVLKYAVKHGHKDLADQAASYTVVREPAEIEEFFGRNSQIFYIWVRILVTQGLSQL
;
A
#
# COMPACT_ATOMS: atom_id res chain seq x y z
N MET A 1 21.48 -1.58 -28.15
CA MET A 1 20.67 -1.00 -27.05
C MET A 1 19.61 -0.10 -27.67
N HIS A 2 18.33 -0.46 -27.55
CA HIS A 2 17.25 0.45 -27.93
C HIS A 2 16.98 1.41 -26.77
N LEU A 3 17.37 2.67 -26.93
CA LEU A 3 17.01 3.75 -26.01
C LEU A 3 15.55 4.13 -26.25
N ARG A 4 14.63 3.44 -25.58
CA ARG A 4 13.23 3.87 -25.51
C ARG A 4 12.98 4.47 -24.12
N PRO A 5 12.24 5.59 -24.04
CA PRO A 5 11.74 6.09 -22.77
C PRO A 5 11.01 4.98 -22.02
N GLN A 6 11.12 4.99 -20.69
CA GLN A 6 10.30 4.11 -19.87
C GLN A 6 8.81 4.45 -20.09
N PRO A 7 7.90 3.46 -20.09
CA PRO A 7 6.47 3.73 -20.15
C PRO A 7 6.04 4.64 -19.00
N ASP A 8 5.12 5.55 -19.29
CA ASP A 8 4.46 6.37 -18.28
C ASP A 8 3.48 5.50 -17.48
N ILE A 9 3.86 5.16 -16.24
CA ILE A 9 3.06 4.30 -15.37
C ILE A 9 2.11 5.07 -14.45
N GLU A 10 2.17 6.41 -14.44
CA GLU A 10 1.30 7.25 -13.59
C GLU A 10 -0.16 7.19 -14.03
N LYS A 11 -0.40 6.90 -15.31
CA LYS A 11 -1.72 6.81 -15.93
C LYS A 11 -2.29 5.40 -15.96
N LEU A 12 -1.57 4.41 -15.42
CA LEU A 12 -2.08 3.05 -15.37
C LEU A 12 -3.30 2.98 -14.44
N PRO A 13 -4.32 2.19 -14.81
CA PRO A 13 -5.36 1.81 -13.87
C PRO A 13 -4.73 1.23 -12.61
N PHE A 14 -5.26 1.58 -11.44
CA PHE A 14 -4.65 1.22 -10.15
C PHE A 14 -4.38 -0.29 -10.02
N ARG A 15 -5.28 -1.14 -10.54
CA ARG A 15 -5.09 -2.59 -10.56
C ARG A 15 -3.84 -3.01 -11.33
N GLU A 16 -3.60 -2.43 -12.51
CA GLU A 16 -2.42 -2.72 -13.32
C GLU A 16 -1.15 -2.21 -12.63
N LEU A 17 -1.21 -1.03 -12.00
CA LEU A 17 -0.13 -0.51 -11.16
C LEU A 17 0.16 -1.46 -9.99
N GLU A 18 -0.85 -2.01 -9.33
CA GLU A 18 -0.68 -2.96 -8.23
C GLU A 18 -0.02 -4.26 -8.68
N GLU A 19 -0.47 -4.81 -9.81
CA GLU A 19 0.13 -6.01 -10.41
C GLU A 19 1.59 -5.75 -10.80
N LEU A 20 1.88 -4.61 -11.43
CA LEU A 20 3.23 -4.18 -11.80
C LEU A 20 4.13 -3.99 -10.58
N ALA A 21 3.64 -3.31 -9.54
CA ALA A 21 4.40 -3.07 -8.31
C ALA A 21 4.75 -4.39 -7.62
N ASN A 22 3.79 -5.32 -7.51
CA ASN A 22 4.03 -6.64 -6.94
C ASN A 22 5.03 -7.46 -7.77
N ALA A 23 4.97 -7.35 -9.10
CA ALA A 23 5.93 -8.01 -9.98
C ALA A 23 7.34 -7.39 -9.84
N ALA A 24 7.45 -6.07 -9.82
CA ALA A 24 8.71 -5.37 -9.65
C ALA A 24 9.42 -5.78 -8.36
N GLU A 25 8.69 -5.89 -7.25
CA GLU A 25 9.21 -6.39 -5.97
C GLU A 25 9.61 -7.86 -6.05
N LYS A 26 8.73 -8.73 -6.58
CA LYS A 26 8.98 -10.18 -6.70
C LYS A 26 10.23 -10.50 -7.51
N TYR A 27 10.47 -9.75 -8.58
CA TYR A 27 11.59 -9.95 -9.50
C TYR A 27 12.76 -9.00 -9.23
N LEU A 28 12.72 -8.21 -8.14
CA LEU A 28 13.78 -7.28 -7.73
C LEU A 28 14.20 -6.31 -8.84
N ILE A 29 13.23 -5.81 -9.60
CA ILE A 29 13.47 -4.81 -10.65
C ILE A 29 13.57 -3.44 -9.98
N PHE A 30 14.75 -3.14 -9.41
CA PHE A 30 14.97 -1.98 -8.53
C PHE A 30 14.49 -0.64 -9.11
N ASN A 31 14.74 -0.39 -10.39
CA ASN A 31 14.30 0.85 -11.05
C ASN A 31 12.77 0.97 -11.07
N ALA A 32 12.06 -0.14 -11.33
CA ALA A 32 10.60 -0.15 -11.34
C ALA A 32 10.03 -0.11 -9.92
N MET A 33 10.64 -0.78 -8.95
CA MET A 33 10.21 -0.78 -7.54
C MET A 33 10.11 0.65 -6.99
N MET A 34 11.12 1.49 -7.25
CA MET A 34 11.14 2.87 -6.76
C MET A 34 9.99 3.71 -7.33
N VAL A 35 9.75 3.62 -8.65
CA VAL A 35 8.67 4.36 -9.31
C VAL A 35 7.30 3.82 -8.89
N CYS A 36 7.13 2.50 -8.82
CA CYS A 36 5.89 1.87 -8.37
C CYS A 36 5.55 2.27 -6.93
N LYS A 37 6.54 2.32 -6.02
CA LYS A 37 6.33 2.78 -4.64
C LYS A 37 5.87 4.25 -4.60
N LEU A 38 6.41 5.10 -5.47
CA LEU A 38 5.99 6.50 -5.57
C LEU A 38 4.53 6.61 -6.06
N CYS A 39 4.17 5.87 -7.11
CA CYS A 39 2.80 5.82 -7.60
C CYS A 39 1.82 5.24 -6.56
N MET A 40 2.22 4.22 -5.82
CA MET A 40 1.46 3.67 -4.68
C MET A 40 1.22 4.74 -3.59
N LYS A 41 2.26 5.51 -3.25
CA LYS A 41 2.15 6.62 -2.31
C LYS A 41 1.17 7.69 -2.77
N ALA A 42 1.19 8.04 -4.06
CA ALA A 42 0.26 9.00 -4.65
C ALA A 42 -1.20 8.51 -4.61
N ASN A 43 -1.41 7.19 -4.71
CA ASN A 43 -2.74 6.56 -4.68
C ASN A 43 -3.19 6.15 -3.26
N ALA A 44 -2.40 6.41 -2.23
CA ALA A 44 -2.65 5.93 -0.86
C ALA A 44 -3.98 6.42 -0.27
N SER A 45 -4.45 7.61 -0.62
CA SER A 45 -5.74 8.12 -0.14
C SER A 45 -6.95 7.54 -0.89
N LEU A 46 -6.77 7.16 -2.16
CA LEU A 46 -7.83 6.62 -3.01
C LEU A 46 -8.00 5.11 -2.82
N TRP A 47 -6.89 4.39 -2.66
CA TRP A 47 -6.86 2.92 -2.55
C TRP A 47 -6.13 2.45 -1.27
N PRO A 48 -6.48 2.99 -0.09
CA PRO A 48 -5.67 2.84 1.11
C PRO A 48 -5.49 1.39 1.56
N MET A 49 -6.51 0.54 1.41
CA MET A 49 -6.44 -0.87 1.81
C MET A 49 -5.49 -1.69 0.91
N HIS A 50 -5.48 -1.41 -0.39
CA HIS A 50 -4.59 -2.11 -1.34
C HIS A 50 -3.15 -1.62 -1.17
N VAL A 51 -2.96 -0.30 -1.00
CA VAL A 51 -1.63 0.26 -0.74
C VAL A 51 -1.07 -0.24 0.59
N LEU A 52 -1.90 -0.34 1.64
CA LEU A 52 -1.50 -0.94 2.92
C LEU A 52 -1.08 -2.40 2.76
N LYS A 53 -1.86 -3.20 2.00
CA LYS A 53 -1.52 -4.60 1.68
C LYS A 53 -0.15 -4.70 1.03
N TYR A 54 0.07 -3.92 -0.02
CA TYR A 54 1.33 -3.85 -0.76
C TYR A 54 2.49 -3.45 0.17
N ALA A 55 2.31 -2.38 0.95
CA ALA A 55 3.35 -1.84 1.80
C ALA A 55 3.77 -2.81 2.90
N VAL A 56 2.82 -3.48 3.56
CA VAL A 56 3.13 -4.50 4.58
C VAL A 56 3.81 -5.71 3.93
N LYS A 57 3.30 -6.20 2.80
CA LYS A 57 3.83 -7.37 2.09
C LYS A 57 5.31 -7.20 1.71
N HIS A 58 5.71 -6.00 1.30
CA HIS A 58 7.08 -5.72 0.83
C HIS A 58 7.93 -4.92 1.83
N GLY A 59 7.44 -4.70 3.05
CA GLY A 59 8.21 -4.09 4.14
C GLY A 59 8.37 -2.56 4.06
N HIS A 60 7.52 -1.86 3.32
CA HIS A 60 7.53 -0.39 3.21
C HIS A 60 6.82 0.26 4.40
N LYS A 61 7.49 0.28 5.57
CA LYS A 61 6.91 0.76 6.84
C LYS A 61 6.26 2.15 6.75
N ASP A 62 6.98 3.14 6.23
CA ASP A 62 6.46 4.52 6.15
C ASP A 62 5.20 4.61 5.27
N LEU A 63 5.16 3.83 4.19
CA LEU A 63 3.99 3.77 3.31
C LEU A 63 2.83 3.01 3.97
N ALA A 64 3.13 1.98 4.77
CA ALA A 64 2.13 1.25 5.52
C ALA A 64 1.48 2.15 6.58
N ASP A 65 2.27 2.89 7.35
CA ASP A 65 1.76 3.84 8.36
C ASP A 65 0.92 4.95 7.69
N GLN A 66 1.38 5.48 6.55
CA GLN A 66 0.63 6.46 5.77
C GLN A 66 -0.69 5.88 5.22
N ALA A 67 -0.67 4.68 4.64
CA ALA A 67 -1.88 4.08 4.07
C ALA A 67 -2.89 3.70 5.16
N ALA A 68 -2.42 3.22 6.30
CA ALA A 68 -3.25 2.87 7.44
C ALA A 68 -3.96 4.08 8.06
N SER A 69 -3.36 5.27 8.05
CA SER A 69 -4.04 6.49 8.54
C SER A 69 -5.28 6.83 7.72
N TYR A 70 -5.33 6.44 6.44
CA TYR A 70 -6.51 6.61 5.60
C TYR A 70 -7.57 5.50 5.79
N THR A 71 -7.24 4.40 6.46
CA THR A 71 -8.20 3.30 6.73
C THR A 71 -8.87 3.40 8.09
N VAL A 72 -8.48 4.33 8.97
CA VAL A 72 -9.05 4.44 10.34
C VAL A 72 -10.54 4.83 10.37
N VAL A 73 -11.04 5.46 9.29
CA VAL A 73 -12.46 5.80 9.14
C VAL A 73 -13.33 4.60 8.72
N ARG A 74 -12.72 3.44 8.48
CA ARG A 74 -13.43 2.22 8.05
C ARG A 74 -13.85 1.40 9.25
N GLU A 75 -14.97 0.70 9.08
CA GLU A 75 -15.44 -0.25 10.08
C GLU A 75 -14.44 -1.41 10.23
N PRO A 76 -14.11 -1.85 11.46
CA PRO A 76 -13.22 -2.99 11.69
C PRO A 76 -13.61 -4.24 10.91
N ALA A 77 -14.91 -4.47 10.69
CA ALA A 77 -15.44 -5.59 9.92
C ALA A 77 -15.01 -5.55 8.44
N GLU A 78 -14.98 -4.37 7.81
CA GLU A 78 -14.53 -4.22 6.41
C GLU A 78 -13.03 -4.55 6.28
N ILE A 79 -12.24 -4.10 7.25
CA ILE A 79 -10.79 -4.38 7.31
C ILE A 79 -10.56 -5.88 7.52
N GLU A 80 -11.34 -6.50 8.42
CA GLU A 80 -11.27 -7.94 8.70
C GLU A 80 -11.64 -8.78 7.47
N GLU A 81 -12.70 -8.41 6.74
CA GLU A 81 -13.12 -9.09 5.52
C GLU A 81 -12.05 -9.02 4.43
N PHE A 82 -11.45 -7.84 4.24
CA PHE A 82 -10.48 -7.64 3.16
C PHE A 82 -9.12 -8.29 3.42
N PHE A 83 -8.59 -8.19 4.63
CA PHE A 83 -7.26 -8.74 4.96
C PHE A 83 -7.30 -10.14 5.56
N GLY A 84 -8.44 -10.53 6.15
CA GLY A 84 -8.58 -11.71 6.99
C GLY A 84 -8.19 -11.43 8.43
N ARG A 85 -8.98 -11.94 9.37
CA ARG A 85 -8.82 -11.79 10.84
C ARG A 85 -7.43 -12.12 11.37
N ASN A 86 -6.78 -13.14 10.79
CA ASN A 86 -5.47 -13.63 11.24
C ASN A 86 -4.29 -13.00 10.50
N SER A 87 -4.53 -11.97 9.68
CA SER A 87 -3.45 -11.31 8.95
C SER A 87 -2.62 -10.39 9.84
N GLN A 88 -1.30 -10.34 9.60
CA GLN A 88 -0.44 -9.36 10.26
C GLN A 88 -0.89 -7.91 9.97
N ILE A 89 -1.53 -7.68 8.82
CA ILE A 89 -2.05 -6.37 8.44
C ILE A 89 -3.17 -5.92 9.39
N PHE A 90 -4.08 -6.82 9.77
CA PHE A 90 -5.13 -6.52 10.75
C PHE A 90 -4.54 -6.11 12.11
N TYR A 91 -3.53 -6.83 12.61
CA TYR A 91 -2.85 -6.46 13.86
C TYR A 91 -2.13 -5.10 13.78
N ILE A 92 -1.46 -4.81 12.66
CA ILE A 92 -0.81 -3.51 12.41
C ILE A 92 -1.86 -2.40 12.41
N TRP A 93 -3.00 -2.63 11.76
CA TRP A 93 -4.10 -1.66 11.70
C TRP A 93 -4.71 -1.39 13.08
N VAL A 94 -5.02 -2.43 13.87
CA VAL A 94 -5.53 -2.27 15.25
C VAL A 94 -4.55 -1.47 16.11
N ARG A 95 -3.24 -1.75 16.01
CA ARG A 95 -2.20 -0.97 16.71
C ARG A 95 -2.30 0.51 16.34
N ILE A 96 -2.43 0.84 15.06
CA ILE A 96 -2.52 2.22 14.57
C ILE A 96 -3.79 2.90 15.07
N LEU A 97 -4.94 2.21 15.03
CA LEU A 97 -6.22 2.71 15.54
C LEU A 97 -6.11 3.09 17.03
N VAL A 98 -5.54 2.20 17.85
CA VAL A 98 -5.33 2.47 19.29
C VAL A 98 -4.38 3.65 19.50
N THR A 99 -3.29 3.74 18.73
CA THR A 99 -2.30 4.82 18.89
C THR A 99 -2.88 6.19 18.51
N GLN A 100 -3.70 6.26 17.46
CA GLN A 100 -4.35 7.50 17.04
C GLN A 100 -5.50 7.89 17.98
N GLY A 101 -6.27 6.93 18.49
CA GLY A 101 -7.32 7.18 19.48
C GLY A 101 -6.77 7.73 20.81
N LEU A 102 -5.60 7.26 21.24
CA LEU A 102 -4.91 7.77 22.43
C LEU A 102 -4.32 9.18 22.27
N SER A 103 -4.14 9.65 21.03
CA SER A 103 -3.62 11.00 20.75
C SER A 103 -4.70 12.09 20.81
N GLN A 104 -5.97 11.70 20.97
CA GLN A 104 -7.12 12.60 21.07
C GLN A 104 -7.68 12.73 22.51
N LEU A 105 -7.00 12.12 23.50
CA LEU A 105 -7.28 12.21 24.94
C LEU A 105 -6.18 13.01 25.65
#